data_AF-A0A1W9HN36-F1
#
_entry.id   AF-A0A1W9HN36-F1
#
_cell.length_a   1.000
_cell.length_b   1.000
_cell.length_c   1.000
_cell.angle_alpha   90.00
_cell.angle_beta   90.00
_cell.angle_gamma   90.00
#
_symmetry.space_group_name_H-M   'P 1'
#
loop_
_entity.id
_entity.type
_entity.pdbx_description
1 polymer ?
#
loop_
_entity_poly.entity_id
_entity_poly.type
_entity_poly.pdbx_seq_one_letter_code
_entity_poly.pdbx_strand_id
1 'polypeptide(L)'
;MSLPENEKRKEVLRIALDTKATEAYDQMLKRLKDVNAWVRFFPSEFISFLVTDFYETYFESDKDIYVGKFFDSLGYVNSETKKAKNTGNFEEVLRETLAKAEKIRSKSRRKPKVKGMRGNRQINGIKSDEKI
;
A
#
# COMPACT_ATOMS: atom_id res chain seq x y z
N MET A 1 2.68 -31.53 -36.00
CA MET A 1 3.50 -30.37 -35.57
C MET A 1 2.60 -29.46 -34.75
N SER A 2 2.64 -29.61 -33.43
CA SER A 2 1.89 -28.78 -32.48
C SER A 2 2.73 -27.55 -32.14
N LEU A 3 2.14 -26.36 -32.30
CA LEU A 3 2.74 -25.09 -31.86
C LEU A 3 2.85 -25.07 -30.32
N PRO A 4 3.92 -24.49 -29.74
CA PRO A 4 4.10 -24.50 -28.30
C PRO A 4 3.13 -23.57 -27.57
N GLU A 5 2.85 -23.96 -26.34
CA GLU A 5 1.92 -23.33 -25.40
C GLU A 5 2.15 -21.84 -25.21
N ASN A 6 1.10 -21.07 -25.49
CA ASN A 6 0.62 -19.98 -24.65
C ASN A 6 1.73 -19.04 -24.09
N GLU A 7 2.29 -18.19 -24.95
CA GLU A 7 2.85 -16.92 -24.50
C GLU A 7 1.75 -16.17 -23.75
N LYS A 8 1.71 -16.31 -22.42
CA LYS A 8 0.93 -15.44 -21.55
C LYS A 8 1.37 -14.02 -21.90
N ARG A 9 0.53 -13.30 -22.66
CA ARG A 9 0.75 -11.90 -22.99
C ARG A 9 1.04 -11.20 -21.68
N LYS A 10 2.28 -10.70 -21.49
CA LYS A 10 2.62 -9.94 -20.30
C LYS A 10 1.69 -8.74 -20.28
N GLU A 11 0.74 -8.72 -19.35
CA GLU A 11 -0.10 -7.55 -19.12
C GLU A 11 0.83 -6.44 -18.61
N VAL A 12 1.13 -5.47 -19.48
CA VAL A 12 2.04 -4.37 -19.15
C VAL A 12 1.27 -3.32 -18.37
N LEU A 13 1.44 -3.33 -17.06
CA LEU A 13 0.97 -2.24 -16.19
C LEU A 13 1.97 -1.08 -16.24
N ARG A 14 1.51 0.12 -16.61
CA ARG A 14 2.31 1.35 -16.55
C ARG A 14 1.88 2.14 -15.32
N ILE A 15 2.82 2.37 -14.41
CA ILE A 15 2.58 3.11 -13.16
C ILE A 15 3.26 4.47 -13.27
N ALA A 16 2.51 5.54 -13.06
CA ALA A 16 3.05 6.88 -12.89
C ALA A 16 3.13 7.18 -11.39
N LEU A 17 4.30 7.64 -10.93
CA LEU A 17 4.50 8.10 -9.56
C LEU A 17 4.13 9.58 -9.48
N ASP A 18 3.56 9.98 -8.34
CA ASP A 18 3.39 11.41 -8.05
C ASP A 18 4.74 12.05 -7.74
N THR A 19 4.77 13.38 -7.63
CA THR A 19 6.02 14.13 -7.41
C THR A 19 6.74 13.70 -6.14
N LYS A 20 6.00 13.50 -5.04
CA LYS A 20 6.55 13.08 -3.75
C LYS A 20 7.13 11.66 -3.80
N ALA A 21 6.44 10.72 -4.43
CA ALA A 21 6.91 9.36 -4.60
C ALA A 21 8.12 9.29 -5.53
N THR A 22 8.18 10.15 -6.55
CA THR A 22 9.34 10.28 -7.43
C THR A 22 10.56 10.78 -6.66
N GLU A 23 10.41 11.84 -5.85
CA GLU A 23 11.50 12.34 -5.00
C GLU A 23 11.99 11.29 -4.00
N ALA A 24 11.08 10.55 -3.35
CA ALA A 24 11.44 9.47 -2.45
C ALA A 24 12.19 8.35 -3.17
N TYR A 25 11.76 7.99 -4.38
CA TYR A 25 12.44 7.01 -5.22
C TYR A 25 13.86 7.44 -5.57
N ASP A 26 14.05 8.69 -6.01
CA ASP A 26 15.36 9.23 -6.36
C ASP A 26 16.30 9.27 -5.14
N GLN A 27 15.78 9.61 -3.96
CA GLN A 27 16.56 9.56 -2.72
C GLN A 27 16.99 8.14 -2.35
N MET A 28 16.11 7.15 -2.52
CA MET A 28 16.45 5.74 -2.30
C MET A 28 17.54 5.28 -3.27
N LEU A 29 17.40 5.58 -4.56
CA LEU A 29 18.41 5.25 -5.56
C LEU A 29 19.76 5.91 -5.27
N LYS A 30 19.75 7.18 -4.87
CA LYS A 30 20.97 7.90 -4.51
C LYS A 30 21.71 7.19 -3.37
N ARG A 31 21.01 6.87 -2.28
CA ARG A 31 21.60 6.16 -1.13
C ARG A 31 22.14 4.78 -1.51
N LEU A 32 21.44 4.06 -2.39
CA LEU A 32 21.90 2.74 -2.86
C LEU A 32 23.17 2.84 -3.73
N LYS A 33 23.27 3.88 -4.57
CA LYS A 33 24.46 4.16 -5.37
C LYS A 33 25.63 4.65 -4.51
N ASP A 34 25.37 5.37 -3.43
CA ASP A 34 26.41 5.79 -2.48
C ASP A 34 27.08 4.59 -1.80
N VAL A 35 26.34 3.48 -1.62
CA VAL A 35 26.89 2.22 -1.08
C VAL A 35 27.56 1.39 -2.17
N ASN A 36 26.97 1.31 -3.37
CA ASN A 36 27.51 0.56 -4.49
C ASN A 36 27.31 1.31 -5.82
N ALA A 37 28.32 2.10 -6.22
CA ALA A 37 28.26 2.97 -7.41
C ALA A 37 28.08 2.23 -8.75
N TRP A 38 28.39 0.92 -8.78
CA TRP A 38 28.41 0.09 -9.98
C TRP A 38 27.05 -0.58 -10.26
N VAL A 39 26.09 -0.47 -9.35
CA VAL A 39 24.80 -1.15 -9.49
C VAL A 39 23.92 -0.40 -10.49
N ARG A 40 23.53 -1.10 -11.54
CA ARG A 40 22.54 -0.64 -12.50
C ARG A 40 21.14 -0.89 -11.93
N PHE A 41 20.34 0.17 -11.86
CA PHE A 41 18.96 0.10 -11.39
C PHE A 41 17.99 0.14 -12.56
N PHE A 42 17.04 -0.80 -12.57
CA PHE A 42 15.90 -0.81 -13.49
C PHE A 42 14.65 -0.42 -12.70
N PRO A 43 14.02 0.73 -12.96
CA PRO A 43 12.87 1.20 -12.19
C PRO A 43 11.72 0.21 -12.14
N SER A 44 11.42 -0.45 -13.26
CA SER A 44 10.35 -1.45 -13.34
C SER A 44 10.59 -2.65 -12.43
N GLU A 45 11.83 -3.16 -12.38
CA GLU A 45 12.18 -4.30 -11.53
C GLU A 45 12.18 -3.90 -10.06
N PHE A 46 12.69 -2.72 -9.75
CA PHE A 46 12.71 -2.20 -8.39
C PHE A 46 11.30 -1.98 -7.84
N ILE A 47 10.41 -1.34 -8.62
CA ILE A 47 9.02 -1.15 -8.22
C ILE A 47 8.29 -2.49 -8.12
N SER A 48 8.54 -3.43 -9.05
CA SER A 48 7.98 -4.79 -8.96
C SER A 48 8.40 -5.46 -7.66
N PHE A 49 9.68 -5.40 -7.30
CA PHE A 49 10.19 -5.95 -6.04
C PHE A 49 9.49 -5.32 -4.83
N LEU A 50 9.40 -3.98 -4.78
CA LEU A 50 8.74 -3.29 -3.66
C LEU A 50 7.27 -3.67 -3.52
N VAL A 51 6.54 -3.80 -4.63
CA VAL A 51 5.12 -4.18 -4.61
C VAL A 51 4.95 -5.62 -4.12
N THR A 52 5.79 -6.54 -4.59
CA THR A 52 5.77 -7.94 -4.15
C THR A 52 6.15 -8.07 -2.68
N ASP A 53 7.27 -7.47 -2.26
CA ASP A 53 7.72 -7.49 -0.86
C ASP A 53 6.69 -6.88 0.08
N PHE A 54 6.08 -5.77 -0.35
CA PHE A 54 5.01 -5.14 0.41
C PHE A 54 3.78 -6.06 0.55
N TYR A 55 3.39 -6.74 -0.53
CA TYR A 55 2.27 -7.67 -0.50
C TYR A 55 2.53 -8.85 0.43
N GLU A 56 3.72 -9.45 0.35
CA GLU A 56 4.07 -10.63 1.14
C GLU A 56 4.28 -10.29 2.63
N THR A 57 4.82 -9.12 2.93
CA THR A 57 5.27 -8.77 4.29
C THR A 57 4.25 -7.95 5.09
N TYR A 58 3.56 -7.00 4.44
CA TYR A 58 2.77 -5.99 5.15
C TYR A 58 1.29 -5.99 4.79
N PHE A 59 0.93 -6.44 3.59
CA PHE A 59 -0.43 -6.29 3.11
C PHE A 59 -1.45 -7.05 3.97
N GLU A 60 -1.18 -8.30 4.36
CA GLU A 60 -2.14 -9.08 5.14
C GLU A 60 -2.43 -8.49 6.53
N SER A 61 -1.43 -7.90 7.21
CA SER A 61 -1.63 -7.25 8.51
C SER A 61 -2.38 -5.93 8.42
N ASP A 62 -2.15 -5.18 7.33
CA ASP A 62 -2.62 -3.80 7.20
C ASP A 62 -3.79 -3.64 6.23
N LYS A 63 -4.26 -4.73 5.61
CA LYS A 63 -5.33 -4.74 4.61
C LYS A 63 -6.56 -3.95 5.03
N ASP A 64 -7.02 -4.10 6.28
CA ASP A 64 -8.19 -3.37 6.79
C ASP A 64 -7.94 -1.86 6.88
N ILE A 65 -6.69 -1.43 7.14
CA ILE A 65 -6.28 -0.03 7.15
C ILE A 65 -6.27 0.51 5.72
N TYR A 66 -5.75 -0.25 4.75
CA TYR A 66 -5.73 0.14 3.35
C TYR A 66 -7.12 0.26 2.76
N VAL A 67 -8.01 -0.69 3.06
CA VAL A 67 -9.43 -0.56 2.72
C VAL A 67 -9.99 0.72 3.36
N GLY A 68 -9.73 1.00 4.63
CA GLY A 68 -10.20 2.24 5.26
C GLY A 68 -9.66 3.53 4.64
N LYS A 69 -8.42 3.53 4.13
CA LYS A 69 -7.72 4.72 3.64
C LYS A 69 -7.93 5.00 2.14
N PHE A 70 -8.10 3.94 1.35
CA PHE A 70 -8.15 4.03 -0.11
C PHE A 70 -9.47 3.55 -0.72
N PHE A 71 -10.38 2.96 0.07
CA PHE A 71 -11.72 2.63 -0.44
C PHE A 71 -12.58 3.88 -0.52
N ASP A 72 -12.89 4.31 -1.75
CA ASP A 72 -13.92 5.32 -1.99
C ASP A 72 -15.31 4.69 -1.87
N SER A 73 -15.85 4.70 -0.65
CA SER A 73 -17.20 4.22 -0.36
C SER A 73 -18.27 4.94 -1.19
N LEU A 74 -18.03 6.21 -1.55
CA LEU A 74 -18.99 7.01 -2.30
C LEU A 74 -18.98 6.62 -3.79
N GLY A 75 -17.80 6.43 -4.36
CA GLY A 75 -17.61 5.88 -5.70
C GLY A 75 -18.21 4.48 -5.86
N TYR A 76 -18.02 3.61 -4.85
CA TYR A 76 -18.62 2.28 -4.84
C TYR A 76 -20.16 2.35 -4.86
N VAL A 77 -20.79 3.09 -3.94
CA VAL A 77 -22.25 3.24 -3.87
C VAL A 77 -22.81 3.88 -5.15
N ASN A 78 -22.13 4.89 -5.71
CA ASN A 78 -22.54 5.52 -6.97
C ASN A 78 -22.45 4.56 -8.16
N SER A 79 -21.47 3.67 -8.19
CA SER A 79 -21.34 2.67 -9.26
C SER A 79 -22.44 1.61 -9.18
N GLU A 80 -22.75 1.13 -7.97
CA GLU A 80 -23.76 0.10 -7.76
C GLU A 80 -25.18 0.65 -7.96
N THR A 81 -25.45 1.87 -7.51
CA THR A 81 -26.74 2.54 -7.79
C THR A 81 -26.96 2.82 -9.26
N LYS A 82 -25.91 3.17 -10.03
CA LYS A 82 -26.01 3.29 -11.49
C LYS A 82 -26.36 1.96 -12.16
N LYS A 83 -25.80 0.85 -11.70
CA LYS A 83 -26.15 -0.50 -12.19
C LYS A 83 -27.58 -0.89 -11.83
N ALA A 84 -28.01 -0.53 -10.61
CA ALA A 84 -29.32 -0.89 -10.08
C ALA A 84 -30.49 -0.05 -10.64
N LYS A 85 -30.22 1.13 -11.22
CA LYS A 85 -31.27 2.03 -11.76
C LYS A 85 -32.21 1.37 -12.78
N ASN A 86 -31.78 0.30 -13.44
CA ASN A 86 -32.57 -0.43 -14.43
C ASN A 86 -33.18 -1.75 -13.88
N THR A 87 -32.99 -2.06 -12.60
CA THR A 87 -33.54 -3.25 -11.95
C THR A 87 -34.72 -2.87 -11.05
N GLY A 88 -35.80 -3.66 -11.09
CA GLY A 88 -37.01 -3.43 -10.28
C GLY A 88 -36.80 -3.47 -8.76
N ASN A 89 -35.63 -3.92 -8.29
CA ASN A 89 -35.28 -4.04 -6.86
C ASN A 89 -34.28 -2.98 -6.41
N PHE A 90 -34.39 -1.76 -6.94
CA PHE A 90 -33.45 -0.66 -6.70
C PHE A 90 -33.26 -0.33 -5.20
N GLU A 91 -34.34 -0.29 -4.43
CA GLU A 91 -34.28 0.05 -3.00
C GLU A 91 -33.55 -1.01 -2.16
N GLU A 92 -33.71 -2.28 -2.52
CA GLU A 92 -33.06 -3.39 -1.84
C GLU A 92 -31.55 -3.39 -2.10
N VAL A 93 -31.15 -3.18 -3.36
CA VAL A 93 -29.73 -3.04 -3.75
C VAL A 93 -29.09 -1.82 -3.12
N LEU A 94 -29.81 -0.69 -3.03
CA LEU A 94 -29.33 0.51 -2.35
C LEU A 94 -29.13 0.27 -0.84
N ARG A 95 -30.08 -0.40 -0.18
CA ARG A 95 -30.00 -0.70 1.24
C ARG A 95 -28.83 -1.63 1.57
N GLU A 96 -28.62 -2.65 0.75
CA GLU A 96 -27.49 -3.58 0.92
C GLU A 96 -26.13 -2.91 0.67
N THR A 97 -26.04 -2.06 -0.34
CA THR A 97 -24.79 -1.37 -0.68
C THR A 97 -24.42 -0.34 0.37
N LEU A 98 -25.39 0.40 0.92
CA LEU A 98 -25.19 1.28 2.07
C LEU A 98 -24.76 0.51 3.32
N ALA A 99 -25.40 -0.63 3.63
CA ALA A 99 -25.03 -1.46 4.77
C ALA A 99 -23.60 -2.03 4.65
N LYS A 100 -23.16 -2.40 3.42
CA LYS A 100 -21.79 -2.85 3.13
C LYS A 100 -20.79 -1.70 3.30
N ALA A 101 -21.11 -0.51 2.80
CA ALA A 101 -20.26 0.68 2.94
C ALA A 101 -20.08 1.11 4.42
N GLU A 102 -21.14 1.05 5.22
CA GLU A 102 -21.09 1.38 6.65
C GLU A 102 -20.23 0.40 7.48
N LYS A 103 -20.30 -0.90 7.18
CA LYS A 103 -19.46 -1.92 7.83
C LYS A 103 -17.96 -1.70 7.58
N ILE A 104 -17.61 -1.18 6.42
CA ILE A 104 -16.22 -0.87 6.06
C ILE A 104 -15.75 0.41 6.80
N ARG A 105 -16.59 1.45 6.82
CA ARG A 105 -16.29 2.73 7.49
C ARG A 105 -16.15 2.60 9.00
N SER A 106 -16.93 1.72 9.63
CA SER A 106 -16.87 1.45 11.08
C SER A 106 -15.62 0.67 11.50
N LYS A 107 -15.07 -0.19 10.63
CA LYS A 107 -13.78 -0.88 10.85
C LYS A 107 -12.60 0.09 10.81
N SER A 108 -12.59 1.03 9.86
CA SER A 108 -11.55 2.07 9.74
C SER A 108 -11.44 2.96 11.00
N ARG A 109 -12.54 3.21 11.72
CA ARG A 109 -12.54 4.00 12.96
C ARG A 109 -11.98 3.29 14.18
N ARG A 110 -11.75 1.96 14.14
CA ARG A 110 -11.09 1.25 15.23
C ARG A 110 -9.60 1.58 15.18
N LYS A 111 -9.21 2.68 15.82
CA LYS A 111 -7.80 2.99 16.09
C LYS A 111 -7.13 1.72 16.64
N PRO A 112 -5.97 1.30 16.12
CA PRO A 112 -5.22 0.23 16.77
C PRO A 112 -4.96 0.68 18.21
N LYS A 113 -5.44 -0.12 19.16
CA LYS A 113 -5.15 0.08 20.58
C LYS A 113 -3.66 -0.21 20.69
N VAL A 114 -2.82 0.84 20.68
CA VAL A 114 -1.37 0.71 20.92
C VAL A 114 -1.21 0.15 22.33
N LYS A 115 -1.14 -1.17 22.43
CA LYS A 115 -0.85 -1.91 23.64
C LYS A 115 0.68 -1.85 23.76
N GLY A 116 1.15 -1.16 24.79
CA GLY A 116 2.49 -0.57 24.80
C GLY A 116 3.66 -1.53 24.62
N MET A 117 4.77 -0.97 24.14
CA MET A 117 6.10 -1.43 24.50
C MET A 117 6.85 -0.27 25.16
N ARG A 118 7.03 -0.43 26.48
CA ARG A 118 8.05 0.22 27.29
C ARG A 118 9.44 -0.25 26.85
N GLY A 119 10.45 0.59 27.01
CA GLY A 119 11.84 0.15 26.87
C GLY A 119 12.85 1.27 27.05
N ASN A 120 12.99 1.75 28.29
CA ASN A 120 14.10 2.57 28.80
C ASN A 120 15.45 2.16 28.16
N ARG A 121 16.11 3.05 27.41
CA ARG A 121 17.56 2.96 27.18
C ARG A 121 18.25 3.94 28.13
N GLN A 122 18.81 3.38 29.20
CA GLN A 122 19.87 4.01 29.98
C GLN A 122 21.01 4.38 29.04
N ILE A 123 21.37 5.66 29.01
CA ILE A 123 22.62 6.12 28.40
C ILE A 123 23.64 6.12 29.53
N ASN A 124 24.35 5.00 29.70
CA ASN A 124 25.50 4.93 30.59
C ASN A 124 26.71 5.57 29.90
N GLY A 125 27.23 6.64 30.50
CA GLY A 125 28.66 6.91 30.68
C GLY A 125 29.55 7.08 29.45
N ILE A 126 29.92 8.33 29.16
CA ILE A 126 31.31 8.64 28.82
C ILE A 126 31.72 9.85 29.67
N LYS A 127 32.50 9.58 30.72
CA LYS A 127 33.35 10.57 31.36
C LYS A 127 34.51 10.85 30.40
N SER A 128 34.81 12.11 30.17
CA SER A 128 36.13 12.54 29.74
C SER A 128 36.45 13.83 30.47
N ASP A 129 36.93 13.66 31.70
CA ASP A 129 37.94 14.55 32.24
C ASP A 129 39.22 14.27 31.44
N GLU A 130 39.75 15.26 30.75
CA GLU A 130 41.20 15.48 30.74
C GLU A 130 41.51 16.93 30.41
N LYS A 131 41.98 17.62 31.45
CA LYS A 131 42.75 18.85 31.40
C LYS A 131 44.03 18.60 30.60
N ILE A 132 44.37 19.49 29.67
CA ILE A 132 45.65 20.22 29.63
C ILE A 132 45.36 21.62 29.08
#